data_AF-Q89QJ1-F1
#
_entry.id   AF-Q89QJ1-F1
#
_cell.length_a   1.000
_cell.length_b   1.000
_cell.length_c   1.000
_cell.angle_alpha   90.00
_cell.angle_beta   90.00
_cell.angle_gamma   90.00
#
_symmetry.space_group_name_H-M   'P 1'
#
loop_
_entity.id
_entity.type
_entity.pdbx_description
1 polymer ?
#
loop_
_entity_poly.entity_id
_entity_poly.type
_entity_poly.pdbx_seq_one_letter_code
_entity_poly.pdbx_strand_id
1 'polypeptide(L)'
;MSMRLFVSRDAGALAVGADEVALALEQAAAKRGVAVEIIRTGSRGMYWLEPLVEVATPQGRIAFGPVTETDVPSLLDALASNTPHLLRLGATDEIPWLKRQTRLTFARCGVIDPRSLEDYRAHGGYKGLERALSLGSEAILTEVTASGLRGRGGAGFPTGIKWKTVAQAKADRKFIVCNADEGDSGTFADRMIMEGDPFLVIEGMTTAGITVGATKGYIYIRSEYPHAVEAMKAAIQAAKRGGYLGDKIGGSTYSFDLEVRVGAGAYVCGEETSLLESLEGRRGIVRAKPPLPAHHGLFGKPTVINNVLSFAAIPFILAEGAKAYADFGMGRSRGTMPIQLAGNIRHGGLYETAFGVTLGELVDDIGGGTFTGRPVRAVQVGGPLGAYFPRALFDTPFDYEAFAARDGLIGHGGIVVFDDSVDMRRQARFAMEFCAVESCGKCTPCRIGSTRGVETIEKIINGERVSENLALVEDLCNTMKFGSLCALGGFTPYPVLSALKHFREDFVPAPTTLQAAE
;
A
#
# COMPACT_ATOMS: atom_id res chain seq x y z
N MET A 1 2.84 -38.67 -11.08
CA MET A 1 2.19 -37.35 -11.00
C MET A 1 3.27 -36.29 -10.86
N SER A 2 3.12 -35.13 -11.49
CA SER A 2 4.07 -34.02 -11.31
C SER A 2 3.87 -33.38 -9.94
N MET A 3 4.97 -33.08 -9.24
CA MET A 3 4.94 -32.35 -7.97
C MET A 3 4.74 -30.86 -8.26
N ARG A 4 3.66 -30.26 -7.75
CA ARG A 4 3.40 -28.83 -7.93
C ARG A 4 4.07 -28.03 -6.82
N LEU A 5 4.97 -27.15 -7.23
CA LEU A 5 5.73 -26.24 -6.39
C LEU A 5 5.27 -24.82 -6.67
N PHE A 6 5.23 -23.98 -5.65
CA PHE A 6 4.88 -22.57 -5.79
C PHE A 6 6.04 -21.73 -5.27
N VAL A 7 6.48 -20.80 -6.10
CA VAL A 7 7.57 -19.87 -5.77
C VAL A 7 7.14 -18.47 -6.17
N SER A 8 7.16 -17.54 -5.23
CA SER A 8 6.71 -16.18 -5.47
C SER A 8 7.51 -15.50 -6.60
N ARG A 9 6.83 -14.63 -7.35
CA ARG A 9 7.40 -13.68 -8.33
C ARG A 9 7.12 -12.22 -7.97
N ASP A 10 6.62 -11.98 -6.76
CA ASP A 10 6.52 -10.63 -6.19
C ASP A 10 7.92 -10.01 -6.08
N ALA A 11 8.05 -8.72 -6.35
CA ALA A 11 9.33 -8.04 -6.33
C ALA A 11 10.06 -8.17 -4.98
N GLY A 12 9.34 -8.27 -3.87
CA GLY A 12 9.91 -8.52 -2.54
C GLY A 12 10.54 -9.90 -2.41
N ALA A 13 9.98 -10.93 -3.06
CA ALA A 13 10.56 -12.27 -3.10
C ALA A 13 11.71 -12.35 -4.11
N LEU A 14 11.57 -11.70 -5.27
CA LEU A 14 12.64 -11.63 -6.27
C LEU A 14 13.90 -10.97 -5.70
N ALA A 15 13.74 -9.90 -4.91
CA ALA A 15 14.85 -9.19 -4.27
C ALA A 15 15.68 -10.05 -3.30
N VAL A 16 15.15 -11.19 -2.84
CA VAL A 16 15.82 -12.13 -1.92
C VAL A 16 16.09 -13.50 -2.54
N GLY A 17 16.08 -13.60 -3.88
CA GLY A 17 16.60 -14.78 -4.60
C GLY A 17 15.53 -15.76 -5.10
N ALA A 18 14.26 -15.35 -5.23
CA ALA A 18 13.20 -16.29 -5.61
C ALA A 18 13.31 -16.83 -7.05
N ASP A 19 13.91 -16.09 -7.99
CA ASP A 19 14.14 -16.58 -9.36
C ASP A 19 15.25 -17.63 -9.38
N GLU A 20 16.30 -17.42 -8.60
CA GLU A 20 17.40 -18.34 -8.41
C GLU A 20 16.92 -19.64 -7.77
N VAL A 21 16.07 -19.55 -6.73
CA VAL A 21 15.43 -20.72 -6.12
C VAL A 21 14.55 -21.48 -7.12
N ALA A 22 13.74 -20.78 -7.93
CA ALA A 22 12.90 -21.44 -8.94
C ALA A 22 13.75 -22.18 -9.99
N LEU A 23 14.83 -21.54 -10.46
CA LEU A 23 15.76 -22.14 -11.42
C LEU A 23 16.49 -23.35 -10.81
N ALA A 24 16.96 -23.23 -9.56
CA ALA A 24 17.61 -24.32 -8.86
C ALA A 24 16.67 -25.52 -8.67
N LEU A 25 15.39 -25.28 -8.34
CA LEU A 25 14.37 -26.33 -8.23
C LEU A 25 14.18 -27.08 -9.55
N GLU A 26 14.05 -26.35 -10.66
CA GLU A 26 13.90 -26.93 -12.00
C GLU A 26 15.11 -27.80 -12.36
N GLN A 27 16.32 -27.27 -12.21
CA GLN A 27 17.56 -27.98 -12.54
C GLN A 27 17.80 -29.21 -11.66
N ALA A 28 17.56 -29.08 -10.34
CA ALA A 28 17.77 -30.16 -9.40
C ALA A 28 16.72 -31.27 -9.54
N ALA A 29 15.47 -30.93 -9.90
CA ALA A 29 14.43 -31.90 -10.22
C ALA A 29 14.74 -32.65 -11.52
N ALA A 30 15.18 -31.95 -12.57
CA ALA A 30 15.60 -32.55 -13.83
C ALA A 30 16.74 -33.56 -13.64
N LYS A 31 17.77 -33.20 -12.85
CA LYS A 31 18.90 -34.11 -12.52
C LYS A 31 18.45 -35.38 -11.79
N ARG A 32 17.37 -35.29 -11.00
CA ARG A 32 16.81 -36.41 -10.23
C ARG A 32 15.75 -37.20 -11.00
N GLY A 33 15.37 -36.78 -12.21
CA GLY A 33 14.27 -37.36 -12.96
C GLY A 33 12.91 -37.18 -12.29
N VAL A 34 12.75 -36.16 -11.44
CA VAL A 34 11.49 -35.83 -10.76
C VAL A 34 10.71 -34.83 -11.60
N ALA A 35 9.48 -35.19 -11.98
CA ALA A 35 8.59 -34.25 -12.64
C ALA A 35 8.08 -33.21 -11.64
N VAL A 36 8.39 -31.93 -11.91
CA VAL A 36 7.89 -30.78 -11.14
C VAL A 36 7.15 -29.81 -12.05
N GLU A 37 6.14 -29.16 -11.51
CA GLU A 37 5.46 -28.01 -12.10
C GLU A 37 5.67 -26.83 -11.17
N ILE A 38 6.40 -25.81 -11.61
CA ILE A 38 6.68 -24.61 -10.80
C ILE A 38 5.71 -23.50 -11.19
N ILE A 39 4.83 -23.16 -10.28
CA ILE A 39 3.84 -22.09 -10.42
C ILE A 39 4.41 -20.83 -9.79
N ARG A 40 4.49 -19.74 -10.57
CA ARG A 40 5.04 -18.47 -10.13
C ARG A 40 3.95 -17.55 -9.59
N THR A 41 3.64 -17.66 -8.30
CA THR A 41 2.54 -16.94 -7.62
C THR A 41 2.92 -15.52 -7.17
N GLY A 42 1.96 -14.73 -6.69
CA GLY A 42 2.30 -13.58 -5.84
C GLY A 42 2.97 -13.99 -4.51
N SER A 43 3.25 -13.03 -3.63
CA SER A 43 3.71 -13.32 -2.25
C SER A 43 2.52 -13.52 -1.31
N ARG A 44 2.69 -14.41 -0.31
CA ARG A 44 1.78 -14.51 0.84
C ARG A 44 1.88 -13.29 1.77
N GLY A 45 2.91 -12.45 1.62
CA GLY A 45 3.10 -11.23 2.41
C GLY A 45 3.86 -11.43 3.74
N MET A 46 4.51 -12.58 3.94
CA MET A 46 5.37 -12.85 5.09
C MET A 46 6.84 -12.67 4.68
N TYR A 47 7.31 -11.43 4.55
CA TYR A 47 8.58 -11.15 3.88
C TYR A 47 9.81 -11.69 4.62
N TRP A 48 9.73 -11.94 5.93
CA TRP A 48 10.82 -12.61 6.66
C TRP A 48 10.98 -14.10 6.33
N LEU A 49 10.03 -14.68 5.59
CA LEU A 49 10.07 -16.08 5.11
C LEU A 49 10.29 -16.19 3.60
N GLU A 50 10.39 -15.09 2.87
CA GLU A 50 10.70 -15.14 1.44
C GLU A 50 12.20 -15.42 1.20
N PRO A 51 12.58 -16.23 0.19
CA PRO A 51 11.72 -16.99 -0.72
C PRO A 51 10.95 -18.12 0.00
N LEU A 52 9.63 -18.06 -0.05
CA LEU A 52 8.73 -19.05 0.54
C LEU A 52 8.34 -20.05 -0.53
N VAL A 53 8.84 -21.28 -0.42
CA VAL A 53 8.47 -22.38 -1.32
C VAL A 53 7.28 -23.11 -0.72
N GLU A 54 6.21 -23.28 -1.49
CA GLU A 54 5.08 -24.11 -1.09
C GLU A 54 4.96 -25.34 -1.99
N VAL A 55 4.49 -26.45 -1.44
CA VAL A 55 4.26 -27.70 -2.17
C VAL A 55 2.82 -28.13 -2.03
N ALA A 56 2.16 -28.47 -3.15
CA ALA A 56 0.82 -29.02 -3.12
C ALA A 56 0.81 -30.45 -2.55
N THR A 57 -0.03 -30.69 -1.55
CA THR A 57 -0.30 -32.02 -1.00
C THR A 57 -1.82 -32.28 -0.95
N PRO A 58 -2.27 -33.53 -0.74
CA PRO A 58 -3.71 -33.80 -0.56
C PRO A 58 -4.34 -33.06 0.63
N GLN A 59 -3.54 -32.60 1.60
CA GLN A 59 -4.00 -31.88 2.79
C GLN A 59 -3.91 -30.34 2.62
N GLY A 60 -3.51 -29.84 1.45
CA GLY A 60 -3.27 -28.41 1.18
C GLY A 60 -1.81 -28.10 0.88
N ARG A 61 -1.46 -26.81 0.84
CA ARG A 61 -0.09 -26.36 0.60
C ARG A 61 0.74 -26.42 1.88
N ILE A 62 1.92 -27.02 1.80
CA ILE A 62 2.92 -27.04 2.87
C ILE A 62 4.03 -26.06 2.54
N ALA A 63 4.38 -25.20 3.48
CA ALA A 63 5.37 -24.14 3.31
C ALA A 63 6.76 -24.51 3.82
N PHE A 64 7.77 -23.97 3.14
CA PHE A 64 9.18 -24.04 3.49
C PHE A 64 9.81 -22.66 3.29
N GLY A 65 10.50 -22.12 4.30
CA GLY A 65 11.11 -20.81 4.15
C GLY A 65 11.92 -20.32 5.36
N PRO A 66 12.81 -19.32 5.16
CA PRO A 66 13.25 -18.82 3.86
C PRO A 66 14.17 -19.83 3.15
N VAL A 67 13.91 -20.11 1.87
CA VAL A 67 14.68 -21.08 1.08
C VAL A 67 15.73 -20.36 0.25
N THR A 68 16.95 -20.89 0.23
CA THR A 68 18.03 -20.45 -0.68
C THR A 68 18.35 -21.54 -1.70
N GLU A 69 19.12 -21.21 -2.74
CA GLU A 69 19.60 -22.17 -3.74
C GLU A 69 20.31 -23.38 -3.11
N THR A 70 21.03 -23.17 -2.00
CA THR A 70 21.79 -24.24 -1.33
C THR A 70 20.89 -25.24 -0.59
N ASP A 71 19.66 -24.85 -0.25
CA ASP A 71 18.69 -25.72 0.44
C ASP A 71 17.89 -26.59 -0.54
N VAL A 72 17.88 -26.24 -1.83
CA VAL A 72 17.05 -26.90 -2.85
C VAL A 72 17.33 -28.41 -2.96
N PRO A 73 18.59 -28.90 -3.01
CA PRO A 73 18.86 -30.32 -3.09
C PRO A 73 18.25 -31.11 -1.92
N SER A 74 18.47 -30.66 -0.68
CA SER A 74 17.94 -31.34 0.52
C SER A 74 16.43 -31.22 0.63
N LEU A 75 15.85 -30.11 0.18
CA LEU A 75 14.41 -29.92 0.11
C LEU A 75 13.76 -30.94 -0.83
N LEU A 76 14.28 -31.09 -2.05
CA LEU A 76 13.75 -32.07 -3.01
C LEU A 76 13.90 -33.51 -2.51
N ASP A 77 15.03 -33.84 -1.88
CA ASP A 77 15.25 -35.18 -1.30
C ASP A 77 14.24 -35.47 -0.18
N ALA A 78 13.95 -34.46 0.67
CA ALA A 78 12.96 -34.56 1.73
C ALA A 78 11.53 -34.70 1.19
N LEU A 79 11.19 -33.96 0.13
CA LEU A 79 9.88 -34.05 -0.53
C LEU A 79 9.67 -35.41 -1.22
N ALA A 80 10.69 -35.91 -1.92
CA ALA A 80 10.62 -37.21 -2.60
C ALA A 80 10.51 -38.38 -1.62
N SER A 81 11.19 -38.30 -0.47
CA SER A 81 11.24 -39.35 0.55
C SER A 81 10.22 -39.16 1.68
N ASN A 82 9.42 -38.09 1.64
CA ASN A 82 8.48 -37.69 2.69
C ASN A 82 9.12 -37.63 4.10
N THR A 83 10.33 -37.07 4.19
CA THR A 83 11.07 -36.92 5.45
C THR A 83 10.99 -35.49 5.99
N PRO A 84 11.29 -35.25 7.28
CA PRO A 84 11.37 -33.90 7.84
C PRO A 84 12.45 -33.05 7.16
N HIS A 85 12.18 -31.75 7.00
CA HIS A 85 13.14 -30.76 6.52
C HIS A 85 13.22 -29.61 7.53
N LEU A 86 14.41 -29.05 7.76
CA LEU A 86 14.64 -28.00 8.75
C LEU A 86 13.77 -26.75 8.50
N LEU A 87 13.60 -26.38 7.22
CA LEU A 87 12.81 -25.22 6.81
C LEU A 87 11.30 -25.47 6.77
N ARG A 88 10.81 -26.66 7.14
CA ARG A 88 9.37 -26.98 7.05
C ARG A 88 8.57 -26.18 8.07
N LEU A 89 7.59 -25.41 7.60
CA LEU A 89 6.72 -24.56 8.42
C LEU A 89 5.34 -25.18 8.69
N GLY A 90 4.99 -26.27 7.98
CA GLY A 90 3.67 -26.89 8.07
C GLY A 90 2.70 -26.35 7.02
N ALA A 91 1.39 -26.50 7.25
CA ALA A 91 0.40 -26.01 6.30
C ALA A 91 0.43 -24.48 6.25
N THR A 92 0.54 -23.90 5.05
CA THR A 92 0.78 -22.47 4.88
C THR A 92 -0.32 -21.63 5.55
N ASP A 93 -1.58 -21.98 5.33
CA ASP A 93 -2.74 -21.26 5.85
C ASP A 93 -2.92 -21.46 7.38
N GLU A 94 -2.17 -22.39 7.98
CA GLU A 94 -2.15 -22.63 9.42
C GLU A 94 -1.01 -21.89 10.15
N ILE A 95 -0.11 -21.23 9.42
CA ILE A 95 0.91 -20.36 10.01
C ILE A 95 0.17 -19.24 10.79
N PRO A 96 0.37 -19.10 12.11
CA PRO A 96 -0.46 -18.22 12.95
C PRO A 96 -0.55 -16.77 12.46
N TRP A 97 0.54 -16.27 11.87
CA TRP A 97 0.59 -14.91 11.33
C TRP A 97 -0.34 -14.72 10.11
N LEU A 98 -0.46 -15.74 9.25
CA LEU A 98 -1.38 -15.71 8.11
C LEU A 98 -2.81 -16.05 8.55
N LYS A 99 -2.98 -17.08 9.38
CA LYS A 99 -4.29 -17.58 9.85
C LYS A 99 -5.12 -16.54 10.60
N ARG A 100 -4.47 -15.66 11.35
CA ARG A 100 -5.15 -14.62 12.16
C ARG A 100 -5.62 -13.41 11.35
N GLN A 101 -5.29 -13.31 10.07
CA GLN A 101 -5.71 -12.19 9.23
C GLN A 101 -7.17 -12.30 8.79
N THR A 102 -7.75 -11.15 8.47
CA THR A 102 -9.05 -11.04 7.79
C THR A 102 -8.80 -10.57 6.36
N ARG A 103 -8.42 -11.50 5.48
CA ARG A 103 -8.09 -11.18 4.08
C ARG A 103 -9.33 -11.10 3.20
N LEU A 104 -9.92 -9.90 3.11
CA LEU A 104 -11.02 -9.65 2.16
C LEU A 104 -10.46 -9.26 0.78
N THR A 105 -9.46 -8.38 0.78
CA THR A 105 -8.85 -7.82 -0.44
C THR A 105 -7.71 -8.70 -0.94
N PHE A 106 -6.86 -9.20 -0.03
CA PHE A 106 -5.67 -10.00 -0.34
C PHE A 106 -5.92 -11.51 -0.37
N ALA A 107 -7.19 -11.94 -0.47
CA ALA A 107 -7.59 -13.35 -0.36
C ALA A 107 -6.84 -14.28 -1.35
N ARG A 108 -6.46 -13.78 -2.54
CA ARG A 108 -5.77 -14.55 -3.58
C ARG A 108 -4.27 -14.30 -3.68
N CYS A 109 -3.74 -13.26 -3.04
CA CYS A 109 -2.31 -12.96 -3.11
C CYS A 109 -1.47 -14.10 -2.49
N GLY A 110 -0.56 -14.65 -3.29
CA GLY A 110 0.25 -15.82 -2.95
C GLY A 110 -0.42 -17.17 -3.17
N VAL A 111 -1.70 -17.19 -3.58
CA VAL A 111 -2.46 -18.41 -3.87
C VAL A 111 -2.42 -18.74 -5.36
N ILE A 112 -2.67 -17.76 -6.23
CA ILE A 112 -2.85 -17.93 -7.68
C ILE A 112 -1.60 -17.59 -8.50
N ASP A 113 -1.48 -18.08 -9.74
CA ASP A 113 -0.60 -17.42 -10.75
C ASP A 113 -1.26 -16.09 -11.15
N PRO A 114 -0.62 -14.93 -10.88
CA PRO A 114 -1.20 -13.62 -11.16
C PRO A 114 -1.41 -13.34 -12.66
N ARG A 115 -0.88 -14.17 -13.56
CA ARG A 115 -1.08 -14.06 -15.02
C ARG A 115 -2.20 -14.95 -15.54
N SER A 116 -2.73 -15.85 -14.71
CA SER A 116 -3.77 -16.82 -15.08
C SER A 116 -5.15 -16.23 -14.82
N LEU A 117 -5.87 -15.94 -15.91
CA LEU A 117 -7.26 -15.50 -15.83
C LEU A 117 -8.15 -16.64 -15.27
N GLU A 118 -7.82 -17.87 -15.64
CA GLU A 118 -8.46 -19.09 -15.19
C GLU A 118 -8.32 -19.27 -13.67
N ASP A 119 -7.12 -19.07 -13.12
CA ASP A 119 -6.90 -19.15 -11.67
C ASP A 119 -7.70 -18.08 -10.93
N TYR A 120 -7.69 -16.85 -11.44
CA TYR A 120 -8.47 -15.75 -10.85
C TYR A 120 -9.95 -16.12 -10.74
N ARG A 121 -10.54 -16.63 -11.83
CA ARG A 121 -11.95 -17.07 -11.88
C ARG A 121 -12.21 -18.27 -10.98
N ALA A 122 -11.33 -19.27 -10.97
CA ALA A 122 -11.46 -20.45 -10.11
C ALA A 122 -11.49 -20.08 -8.62
N HIS A 123 -10.88 -18.95 -8.24
CA HIS A 123 -10.87 -18.42 -6.88
C HIS A 123 -11.88 -17.26 -6.67
N GLY A 124 -12.97 -17.27 -7.44
CA GLY A 124 -14.10 -16.36 -7.26
C GLY A 124 -13.96 -14.99 -7.90
N GLY A 125 -12.90 -14.76 -8.69
CA GLY A 125 -12.76 -13.56 -9.50
C GLY A 125 -13.91 -13.38 -10.51
N TYR A 126 -14.26 -12.13 -10.79
CA TYR A 126 -15.39 -11.68 -11.61
C TYR A 126 -16.79 -11.98 -11.10
N LYS A 127 -16.97 -12.68 -9.97
CA LYS A 127 -18.31 -12.82 -9.36
C LYS A 127 -18.94 -11.46 -9.04
N GLY A 128 -18.14 -10.51 -8.55
CA GLY A 128 -18.59 -9.17 -8.23
C GLY A 128 -19.02 -8.40 -9.49
N LEU A 129 -18.20 -8.43 -10.54
CA LEU A 129 -18.53 -7.82 -11.82
C LEU A 129 -19.74 -8.46 -12.51
N GLU A 130 -19.84 -9.78 -12.53
CA GLU A 130 -20.98 -10.50 -13.12
C GLU A 130 -22.29 -10.09 -12.44
N ARG A 131 -22.28 -9.98 -11.10
CA ARG A 131 -23.42 -9.41 -10.35
C ARG A 131 -23.66 -7.95 -10.70
N ALA A 132 -22.62 -7.12 -10.74
CA ALA A 132 -22.71 -5.69 -11.08
C ALA A 132 -23.41 -5.45 -12.43
N LEU A 133 -23.07 -6.25 -13.44
CA LEU A 133 -23.65 -6.16 -14.79
C LEU A 133 -25.17 -6.37 -14.80
N SER A 134 -25.71 -7.13 -13.83
CA SER A 134 -27.15 -7.36 -13.67
C SER A 134 -27.88 -6.33 -12.79
N LEU A 135 -27.17 -5.65 -11.89
CA LEU A 135 -27.74 -4.69 -10.94
C LEU A 135 -28.03 -3.31 -11.55
N GLY A 136 -27.15 -2.87 -12.45
CA GLY A 136 -27.16 -1.52 -12.99
C GLY A 136 -26.56 -0.47 -12.05
N SER A 137 -26.26 0.71 -12.60
CA SER A 137 -25.42 1.73 -11.98
C SER A 137 -25.92 2.25 -10.62
N GLU A 138 -27.22 2.53 -10.48
CA GLU A 138 -27.78 3.06 -9.22
C GLU A 138 -27.65 2.06 -8.08
N ALA A 139 -27.96 0.78 -8.33
CA ALA A 139 -27.85 -0.27 -7.31
C ALA A 139 -26.39 -0.51 -6.89
N ILE A 140 -25.45 -0.51 -7.84
CA ILE A 140 -24.00 -0.58 -7.52
C ILE A 140 -23.59 0.58 -6.62
N LEU A 141 -24.02 1.81 -6.95
CA LEU A 141 -23.69 3.00 -6.17
C LEU A 141 -24.26 2.93 -4.75
N THR A 142 -25.49 2.44 -4.60
CA THR A 142 -26.11 2.19 -3.29
C THR A 142 -25.30 1.21 -2.48
N GLU A 143 -24.85 0.09 -3.06
CA GLU A 143 -24.05 -0.90 -2.35
C GLU A 143 -22.68 -0.39 -1.94
N VAL A 144 -21.95 0.29 -2.83
CA VAL A 144 -20.65 0.89 -2.52
C VAL A 144 -20.77 1.97 -1.46
N THR A 145 -21.90 2.70 -1.41
CA THR A 145 -22.16 3.68 -0.35
C THR A 145 -22.49 2.99 0.97
N ALA A 146 -23.35 1.97 0.94
CA ALA A 146 -23.79 1.23 2.13
C ALA A 146 -22.67 0.40 2.78
N SER A 147 -21.63 0.02 2.02
CA SER A 147 -20.47 -0.70 2.56
C SER A 147 -19.63 0.16 3.51
N GLY A 148 -19.78 1.48 3.44
CA GLY A 148 -18.96 2.41 4.21
C GLY A 148 -17.50 2.50 3.71
N LEU A 149 -17.20 2.03 2.49
CA LEU A 149 -15.87 2.12 1.92
C LEU A 149 -15.39 3.58 1.85
N ARG A 150 -14.22 3.82 2.45
CA ARG A 150 -13.48 5.08 2.40
C ARG A 150 -12.24 4.92 1.54
N GLY A 151 -11.79 6.02 0.93
CA GLY A 151 -10.60 6.03 0.09
C GLY A 151 -9.36 5.61 0.87
N ARG A 152 -8.68 4.56 0.38
CA ARG A 152 -7.52 3.93 1.02
C ARG A 152 -6.18 4.60 0.72
N GLY A 153 -6.16 5.65 -0.10
CA GLY A 153 -4.97 6.47 -0.35
C GLY A 153 -4.67 7.53 0.72
N GLY A 154 -5.25 7.41 1.93
CA GLY A 154 -4.94 8.27 3.08
C GLY A 154 -6.04 9.23 3.53
N ALA A 155 -6.65 9.99 2.64
CA ALA A 155 -7.64 11.02 3.04
C ALA A 155 -8.96 10.46 3.60
N GLY A 156 -9.25 9.16 3.41
CA GLY A 156 -10.43 8.52 3.97
C GLY A 156 -11.77 9.07 3.47
N PHE A 157 -11.82 9.68 2.29
CA PHE A 157 -13.08 10.22 1.73
C PHE A 157 -14.04 9.10 1.29
N PRO A 158 -15.35 9.16 1.57
CA PRO A 158 -16.29 8.11 1.19
C PRO A 158 -16.34 7.84 -0.33
N THR A 159 -16.05 6.61 -0.74
CA THR A 159 -15.93 6.23 -2.16
C THR A 159 -17.26 6.37 -2.89
N GLY A 160 -18.37 5.92 -2.29
CA GLY A 160 -19.71 6.04 -2.88
C GLY A 160 -20.12 7.48 -3.15
N ILE A 161 -19.80 8.43 -2.26
CA ILE A 161 -20.07 9.86 -2.48
C ILE A 161 -19.27 10.38 -3.68
N LYS A 162 -17.98 10.01 -3.78
CA LYS A 162 -17.13 10.41 -4.90
C LYS A 162 -17.69 9.91 -6.24
N TRP A 163 -18.12 8.65 -6.29
CA TRP A 163 -18.69 8.05 -7.50
C TRP A 163 -20.03 8.69 -7.86
N LYS A 164 -20.88 8.98 -6.87
CA LYS A 164 -22.16 9.66 -7.06
C LYS A 164 -21.96 11.02 -7.75
N THR A 165 -21.00 11.82 -7.29
CA THR A 165 -20.70 13.12 -7.89
C THR A 165 -20.33 13.01 -9.37
N VAL A 166 -19.51 12.03 -9.74
CA VAL A 166 -19.12 11.80 -11.14
C VAL A 166 -20.27 11.22 -11.97
N ALA A 167 -21.06 10.31 -11.40
CA ALA A 167 -22.23 9.75 -12.06
C ALA A 167 -23.26 10.85 -12.43
N GLN A 168 -23.49 11.80 -11.52
CA GLN A 168 -24.42 12.91 -11.71
C GLN A 168 -23.90 14.03 -12.62
N ALA A 169 -22.58 14.11 -12.83
CA ALA A 169 -22.00 15.11 -13.71
C ALA A 169 -22.37 14.84 -15.17
N LYS A 170 -22.92 15.86 -15.85
CA LYS A 170 -23.26 15.80 -17.28
C LYS A 170 -22.00 16.07 -18.11
N ALA A 171 -21.58 15.07 -18.88
CA ALA A 171 -20.48 15.18 -19.83
C ALA A 171 -20.65 14.17 -20.95
N ASP A 172 -20.09 14.49 -22.11
CA ASP A 172 -19.92 13.60 -23.27
C ASP A 172 -18.99 12.42 -22.99
N ARG A 173 -18.03 12.61 -22.08
CA ARG A 173 -17.05 11.60 -21.67
C ARG A 173 -16.73 11.72 -20.19
N LYS A 174 -16.45 10.58 -19.57
CA LYS A 174 -16.00 10.46 -18.17
C LYS A 174 -14.82 9.49 -18.11
N PHE A 175 -14.00 9.60 -17.07
CA PHE A 175 -12.80 8.79 -16.91
C PHE A 175 -12.72 8.11 -15.53
N ILE A 176 -12.05 6.96 -15.50
CA ILE A 176 -11.59 6.30 -14.27
C ILE A 176 -10.07 6.44 -14.19
N VAL A 177 -9.55 6.86 -13.06
CA VAL A 177 -8.10 6.93 -12.81
C VAL A 177 -7.78 6.18 -11.53
N CYS A 178 -6.92 5.18 -11.67
CA CYS A 178 -6.29 4.48 -10.56
C CYS A 178 -4.96 5.14 -10.25
N ASN A 179 -4.88 5.69 -9.03
CA ASN A 179 -3.66 6.22 -8.46
C ASN A 179 -2.88 5.08 -7.82
N ALA A 180 -1.82 4.66 -8.51
CA ALA A 180 -0.88 3.62 -8.10
C ALA A 180 0.55 4.19 -7.99
N ASP A 181 0.66 5.44 -7.56
CA ASP A 181 1.95 6.10 -7.38
C ASP A 181 2.66 5.67 -6.09
N GLU A 182 1.94 5.10 -5.11
CA GLU A 182 2.42 4.52 -3.82
C GLU A 182 3.82 5.03 -3.39
N GLY A 183 3.94 6.35 -3.27
CA GLY A 183 5.22 7.04 -3.08
C GLY A 183 5.66 7.09 -1.61
N ASP A 184 4.78 6.71 -0.69
CA ASP A 184 5.06 6.73 0.73
C ASP A 184 6.08 5.64 1.10
N SER A 185 7.03 5.99 1.98
CA SER A 185 7.91 4.99 2.58
C SER A 185 7.12 4.05 3.49
N GLY A 186 7.45 2.76 3.46
CA GLY A 186 6.78 1.75 4.28
C GLY A 186 5.46 1.25 3.71
N THR A 187 5.11 1.65 2.48
CA THR A 187 3.93 1.15 1.77
C THR A 187 4.31 0.27 0.58
N PHE A 188 3.56 -0.81 0.39
CA PHE A 188 3.76 -1.77 -0.70
C PHE A 188 2.50 -2.60 -0.99
N ALA A 189 1.34 -2.21 -0.45
CA ALA A 189 0.11 -2.96 -0.61
C ALA A 189 -0.45 -2.79 -2.04
N ASP A 190 -0.37 -1.58 -2.60
CA ASP A 190 -0.73 -1.36 -4.00
C ASP A 190 0.16 -2.19 -4.92
N ARG A 191 1.48 -2.17 -4.68
CA ARG A 191 2.46 -3.00 -5.41
C ARG A 191 2.08 -4.48 -5.38
N MET A 192 1.86 -5.03 -4.18
CA MET A 192 1.55 -6.45 -4.02
C MET A 192 0.26 -6.86 -4.72
N ILE A 193 -0.78 -6.02 -4.72
CA ILE A 193 -2.01 -6.30 -5.48
C ILE A 193 -1.73 -6.28 -6.98
N MET A 194 -1.03 -5.27 -7.49
CA MET A 194 -0.73 -5.16 -8.92
C MET A 194 0.16 -6.29 -9.43
N GLU A 195 1.05 -6.82 -8.60
CA GLU A 195 1.96 -7.92 -8.96
C GLU A 195 1.32 -9.30 -8.72
N GLY A 196 0.51 -9.44 -7.67
CA GLY A 196 0.02 -10.72 -7.15
C GLY A 196 -1.46 -11.03 -7.37
N ASP A 197 -2.30 -10.03 -7.65
CA ASP A 197 -3.73 -10.20 -8.02
C ASP A 197 -4.21 -9.05 -8.94
N PRO A 198 -3.56 -8.82 -10.10
CA PRO A 198 -3.83 -7.64 -10.95
C PRO A 198 -5.26 -7.57 -11.49
N PHE A 199 -5.90 -8.73 -11.70
CA PHE A 199 -7.27 -8.80 -12.19
C PHE A 199 -8.28 -8.19 -11.21
N LEU A 200 -7.98 -8.19 -9.91
CA LEU A 200 -8.83 -7.57 -8.89
C LEU A 200 -8.97 -6.06 -9.08
N VAL A 201 -7.87 -5.40 -9.45
CA VAL A 201 -7.86 -3.96 -9.76
C VAL A 201 -8.65 -3.68 -11.03
N ILE A 202 -8.43 -4.51 -12.06
CA ILE A 202 -9.15 -4.43 -13.33
C ILE A 202 -10.65 -4.56 -13.09
N GLU A 203 -11.08 -5.56 -12.32
CA GLU A 203 -12.49 -5.79 -12.00
C GLU A 203 -13.12 -4.60 -11.27
N GLY A 204 -12.43 -4.06 -10.26
CA GLY A 204 -12.88 -2.89 -9.52
C GLY A 204 -13.00 -1.63 -10.39
N MET A 205 -12.03 -1.40 -11.27
CA MET A 205 -12.04 -0.26 -12.20
C MET A 205 -13.13 -0.41 -13.27
N THR A 206 -13.32 -1.60 -13.82
CA THR A 206 -14.39 -1.89 -14.78
C THR A 206 -15.76 -1.64 -14.17
N THR A 207 -15.97 -2.13 -12.95
CA THR A 207 -17.20 -1.88 -12.18
C THR A 207 -17.43 -0.38 -11.96
N ALA A 208 -16.40 0.37 -11.60
CA ALA A 208 -16.48 1.83 -11.45
C ALA A 208 -16.85 2.52 -12.77
N GLY A 209 -16.23 2.09 -13.88
CA GLY A 209 -16.51 2.59 -15.23
C GLY A 209 -17.98 2.43 -15.60
N ILE A 210 -18.52 1.22 -15.45
CA ILE A 210 -19.94 0.90 -15.67
C ILE A 210 -20.84 1.78 -14.77
N THR A 211 -20.48 1.90 -13.50
CA THR A 211 -21.30 2.63 -12.51
C THR A 211 -21.44 4.11 -12.87
N VAL A 212 -20.36 4.77 -13.27
CA VAL A 212 -20.40 6.23 -13.54
C VAL A 212 -20.64 6.58 -15.00
N GLY A 213 -20.63 5.60 -15.91
CA GLY A 213 -20.74 5.79 -17.35
C GLY A 213 -19.43 6.24 -18.01
N ALA A 214 -18.28 5.78 -17.50
CA ALA A 214 -16.97 5.99 -18.12
C ALA A 214 -16.60 4.77 -18.97
N THR A 215 -15.99 5.00 -20.13
CA THR A 215 -15.58 3.94 -21.07
C THR A 215 -14.07 3.79 -21.20
N LYS A 216 -13.30 4.65 -20.52
CA LYS A 216 -11.83 4.63 -20.53
C LYS A 216 -11.30 4.85 -19.11
N GLY A 217 -10.32 4.06 -18.73
CA GLY A 217 -9.56 4.26 -17.50
C GLY A 217 -8.04 4.22 -17.69
N TYR A 218 -7.35 4.84 -16.75
CA TYR A 218 -5.89 4.91 -16.68
C TYR A 218 -5.40 4.40 -15.33
N ILE A 219 -4.33 3.63 -15.35
CA ILE A 219 -3.61 3.19 -14.14
C ILE A 219 -2.27 3.92 -14.15
N TYR A 220 -2.13 4.91 -13.28
CA TYR A 220 -0.89 5.68 -13.15
C TYR A 220 0.02 4.99 -12.14
N ILE A 221 1.02 4.26 -12.63
CA ILE A 221 1.95 3.46 -11.83
C ILE A 221 3.29 4.20 -11.76
N ARG A 222 3.83 4.36 -10.56
CA ARG A 222 5.16 4.97 -10.37
C ARG A 222 6.27 4.26 -11.16
N SER A 223 7.31 4.99 -11.53
CA SER A 223 8.46 4.46 -12.26
C SER A 223 9.24 3.40 -11.49
N GLU A 224 9.21 3.44 -10.16
CA GLU A 224 9.97 2.53 -9.31
C GLU A 224 9.34 1.12 -9.21
N TYR A 225 8.16 0.89 -9.79
CA TYR A 225 7.47 -0.40 -9.82
C TYR A 225 7.42 -1.02 -11.23
N PRO A 226 8.58 -1.39 -11.83
CA PRO A 226 8.60 -2.00 -13.16
C PRO A 226 7.85 -3.34 -13.21
N HIS A 227 7.95 -4.16 -12.16
CA HIS A 227 7.25 -5.46 -12.08
C HIS A 227 5.73 -5.29 -12.09
N ALA A 228 5.19 -4.31 -11.34
CA ALA A 228 3.77 -3.99 -11.37
C ALA A 228 3.31 -3.47 -12.75
N VAL A 229 4.13 -2.65 -13.43
CA VAL A 229 3.85 -2.19 -14.79
C VAL A 229 3.72 -3.37 -15.77
N GLU A 230 4.64 -4.32 -15.70
CA GLU A 230 4.61 -5.52 -16.54
C GLU A 230 3.40 -6.41 -16.23
N ALA A 231 3.15 -6.69 -14.95
CA ALA A 231 2.04 -7.50 -14.49
C ALA A 231 0.69 -6.91 -14.91
N MET A 232 0.46 -5.62 -14.69
CA MET A 232 -0.78 -4.95 -15.06
C MET A 232 -0.99 -4.89 -16.58
N LYS A 233 0.07 -4.63 -17.36
CA LYS A 233 -0.03 -4.69 -18.84
C LYS A 233 -0.42 -6.09 -19.32
N ALA A 234 0.22 -7.13 -18.79
CA ALA A 234 -0.10 -8.51 -19.13
C ALA A 234 -1.55 -8.88 -18.75
N ALA A 235 -1.98 -8.51 -17.55
CA ALA A 235 -3.33 -8.76 -17.05
C ALA A 235 -4.40 -8.02 -17.86
N ILE A 236 -4.17 -6.76 -18.27
CA ILE A 236 -5.08 -6.02 -19.16
C ILE A 236 -5.26 -6.77 -20.49
N GLN A 237 -4.18 -7.27 -21.08
CA GLN A 237 -4.26 -8.03 -22.33
C GLN A 237 -5.00 -9.36 -22.14
N ALA A 238 -4.77 -10.05 -21.03
CA ALA A 238 -5.49 -11.28 -20.70
C ALA A 238 -6.99 -11.02 -20.47
N ALA A 239 -7.36 -9.97 -19.73
CA ALA A 239 -8.74 -9.58 -19.49
C ALA A 239 -9.46 -9.17 -20.80
N LYS A 240 -8.78 -8.48 -21.72
CA LYS A 240 -9.32 -8.20 -23.08
C LYS A 240 -9.60 -9.48 -23.86
N ARG A 241 -8.64 -10.42 -23.91
CA ARG A 241 -8.83 -11.72 -24.58
C ARG A 241 -9.96 -12.54 -23.94
N GLY A 242 -10.12 -12.43 -22.63
CA GLY A 242 -11.19 -13.09 -21.88
C GLY A 242 -12.56 -12.40 -21.95
N GLY A 243 -12.69 -11.27 -22.66
CA GLY A 243 -13.96 -10.52 -22.76
C GLY A 243 -14.37 -9.76 -21.49
N TYR A 244 -13.43 -9.52 -20.57
CA TYR A 244 -13.66 -8.75 -19.33
C TYR A 244 -13.21 -7.28 -19.42
N LEU A 245 -12.65 -6.89 -20.57
CA LEU A 245 -12.34 -5.51 -20.97
C LEU A 245 -12.58 -5.37 -22.48
N GLY A 246 -12.71 -4.13 -22.95
CA GLY A 246 -13.01 -3.81 -24.34
C GLY A 246 -14.51 -3.63 -24.56
N ASP A 247 -14.99 -4.06 -25.73
CA ASP A 247 -16.40 -3.94 -26.10
C ASP A 247 -17.22 -5.11 -25.55
N LYS A 248 -18.47 -4.84 -25.14
CA LYS A 248 -19.45 -5.84 -24.69
C LYS A 248 -18.93 -6.75 -23.57
N ILE A 249 -18.47 -6.14 -22.48
CA ILE A 249 -17.86 -6.82 -21.33
C ILE A 249 -18.80 -7.89 -20.80
N GLY A 250 -18.31 -9.13 -20.68
CA GLY A 250 -19.11 -10.26 -20.21
C GLY A 250 -20.35 -10.56 -21.07
N GLY A 251 -20.36 -10.14 -22.34
CA GLY A 251 -21.53 -10.23 -23.22
C GLY A 251 -22.61 -9.16 -22.99
N SER A 252 -22.33 -8.16 -22.14
CA SER A 252 -23.25 -7.06 -21.84
C SER A 252 -23.25 -5.96 -22.92
N THR A 253 -23.99 -4.89 -22.68
CA THR A 253 -23.98 -3.67 -23.51
C THR A 253 -22.85 -2.70 -23.14
N TYR A 254 -22.15 -2.93 -22.02
CA TYR A 254 -21.13 -2.02 -21.51
C TYR A 254 -19.79 -2.26 -22.20
N SER A 255 -19.02 -1.18 -22.34
CA SER A 255 -17.66 -1.21 -22.90
C SER A 255 -16.74 -0.36 -22.04
N PHE A 256 -15.55 -0.87 -21.73
CA PHE A 256 -14.56 -0.20 -20.90
C PHE A 256 -13.15 -0.65 -21.24
N ASP A 257 -12.26 0.30 -21.49
CA ASP A 257 -10.87 0.06 -21.84
C ASP A 257 -9.92 0.60 -20.76
N LEU A 258 -8.80 -0.08 -20.56
CA LEU A 258 -7.76 0.29 -19.59
C LEU A 258 -6.39 0.43 -20.24
N GLU A 259 -5.60 1.35 -19.69
CA GLU A 259 -4.23 1.62 -20.12
C GLU A 259 -3.35 1.96 -18.92
N VAL A 260 -2.14 1.40 -18.90
CA VAL A 260 -1.11 1.74 -17.91
C VAL A 260 -0.34 2.97 -18.39
N ARG A 261 -0.15 3.94 -17.49
CA ARG A 261 0.75 5.08 -17.65
C ARG A 261 1.82 5.01 -16.57
N VAL A 262 3.07 5.10 -16.99
CA VAL A 262 4.21 5.05 -16.07
C VAL A 262 4.55 6.48 -15.66
N GLY A 263 4.71 6.70 -14.36
CA GLY A 263 5.20 7.94 -13.78
C GLY A 263 6.68 8.19 -14.09
N ALA A 264 7.22 9.25 -13.52
CA ALA A 264 8.59 9.70 -13.80
C ALA A 264 9.32 10.21 -12.55
N GLY A 265 9.18 9.48 -11.43
CA GLY A 265 9.96 9.70 -10.20
C GLY A 265 9.63 10.98 -9.44
N ALA A 266 8.34 11.31 -9.27
CA ALA A 266 7.92 12.49 -8.53
C ALA A 266 6.82 12.13 -7.52
N TYR A 267 7.14 12.18 -6.23
CA TYR A 267 6.21 11.83 -5.13
C TYR A 267 4.92 12.65 -5.16
N VAL A 268 5.04 13.93 -5.55
CA VAL A 268 3.88 14.83 -5.64
C VAL A 268 2.85 14.39 -6.67
N CYS A 269 3.19 13.49 -7.61
CA CYS A 269 2.23 12.88 -8.54
C CYS A 269 1.30 11.88 -7.86
N GLY A 270 1.52 11.50 -6.60
CA GLY A 270 0.51 10.85 -5.76
C GLY A 270 -0.65 11.77 -5.39
N GLU A 271 -0.48 13.10 -5.48
CA GLU A 271 -1.59 14.06 -5.31
C GLU A 271 -2.49 14.04 -6.56
N GLU A 272 -3.80 13.91 -6.34
CA GLU A 272 -4.76 13.61 -7.41
C GLU A 272 -4.76 14.60 -8.59
N THR A 273 -4.47 15.90 -8.40
CA THR A 273 -4.45 16.85 -9.51
C THR A 273 -3.09 16.95 -10.20
N SER A 274 -2.00 16.76 -9.45
CA SER A 274 -0.66 16.62 -10.02
C SER A 274 -0.57 15.37 -10.90
N LEU A 275 -1.18 14.26 -10.45
CA LEU A 275 -1.34 13.03 -11.24
C LEU A 275 -2.02 13.31 -12.58
N LEU A 276 -3.11 14.10 -12.56
CA LEU A 276 -3.82 14.48 -13.78
C LEU A 276 -2.96 15.34 -14.71
N GLU A 277 -2.19 16.31 -14.20
CA GLU A 277 -1.24 17.05 -15.03
C GLU A 277 -0.25 16.12 -15.74
N SER A 278 0.30 15.15 -15.00
CA SER A 278 1.24 14.16 -15.54
C SER A 278 0.59 13.29 -16.62
N LEU A 279 -0.62 12.77 -16.39
CA LEU A 279 -1.38 12.00 -17.39
C LEU A 279 -1.66 12.78 -18.68
N GLU A 280 -1.80 14.10 -18.56
CA GLU A 280 -2.03 15.02 -19.68
C GLU A 280 -0.72 15.52 -20.32
N GLY A 281 0.44 14.95 -19.96
CA GLY A 281 1.73 15.22 -20.56
C GLY A 281 2.38 16.52 -20.09
N ARG A 282 1.96 17.06 -18.94
CA ARG A 282 2.52 18.28 -18.34
C ARG A 282 3.35 17.94 -17.11
N ARG A 283 4.01 18.96 -16.56
CA ARG A 283 4.69 18.87 -15.27
C ARG A 283 3.68 18.58 -14.16
N GLY A 284 4.00 17.67 -13.23
CA GLY A 284 3.20 17.36 -12.04
C GLY A 284 3.11 18.52 -11.05
N ILE A 285 2.33 19.56 -11.39
CA ILE A 285 2.07 20.71 -10.53
C ILE A 285 0.64 20.63 -10.03
N VAL A 286 0.47 20.67 -8.71
CA VAL A 286 -0.86 20.66 -8.07
C VAL A 286 -1.75 21.78 -8.63
N ARG A 287 -3.00 21.45 -9.01
CA ARG A 287 -4.03 22.42 -9.42
C ARG A 287 -4.67 23.08 -8.20
N ALA A 288 -5.13 24.32 -8.34
CA ALA A 288 -5.95 24.92 -7.29
C ALA A 288 -7.30 24.18 -7.19
N LYS A 289 -7.84 24.03 -5.99
CA LYS A 289 -9.19 23.50 -5.74
C LYS A 289 -10.00 24.60 -5.04
N PRO A 290 -11.17 25.02 -5.55
CA PRO A 290 -11.91 24.49 -6.71
C PRO A 290 -11.28 24.78 -8.09
N PRO A 291 -11.66 24.02 -9.16
CA PRO A 291 -12.69 22.97 -9.20
C PRO A 291 -12.22 21.58 -8.76
N LEU A 292 -13.16 20.73 -8.31
CA LEU A 292 -12.87 19.33 -7.94
C LEU A 292 -12.71 18.43 -9.18
N PRO A 293 -11.80 17.43 -9.16
CA PRO A 293 -11.65 16.48 -10.27
C PRO A 293 -12.92 15.71 -10.63
N ALA A 294 -13.84 15.52 -9.67
CA ALA A 294 -15.12 14.87 -9.90
C ALA A 294 -16.02 15.64 -10.90
N HIS A 295 -15.78 16.95 -11.09
CA HIS A 295 -16.43 17.77 -12.11
C HIS A 295 -15.49 18.08 -13.27
N HIS A 296 -14.25 18.48 -12.97
CA HIS A 296 -13.23 18.89 -13.94
C HIS A 296 -11.89 18.23 -13.62
N GLY A 297 -11.75 16.96 -14.01
CA GLY A 297 -10.58 16.13 -13.79
C GLY A 297 -9.71 16.01 -15.05
N LEU A 298 -9.52 14.77 -15.50
CA LEU A 298 -8.70 14.44 -16.66
C LEU A 298 -9.26 15.08 -17.93
N PHE A 299 -8.45 15.87 -18.63
CA PHE A 299 -8.85 16.64 -19.82
C PHE A 299 -10.08 17.54 -19.56
N GLY A 300 -10.24 18.01 -18.32
CA GLY A 300 -11.38 18.84 -17.90
C GLY A 300 -12.71 18.09 -17.79
N LYS A 301 -12.71 16.75 -17.86
CA LYS A 301 -13.92 15.91 -17.78
C LYS A 301 -14.15 15.33 -16.38
N PRO A 302 -15.40 14.99 -16.00
CA PRO A 302 -15.68 14.30 -14.74
C PRO A 302 -14.87 13.02 -14.62
N THR A 303 -14.11 12.90 -13.53
CA THR A 303 -13.15 11.80 -13.35
C THR A 303 -13.26 11.21 -11.95
N VAL A 304 -13.43 9.88 -11.88
CA VAL A 304 -13.23 9.13 -10.64
C VAL A 304 -11.73 8.94 -10.45
N ILE A 305 -11.20 9.40 -9.33
CA ILE A 305 -9.81 9.12 -8.91
C ILE A 305 -9.87 8.35 -7.60
N ASN A 306 -9.37 7.12 -7.61
CA ASN A 306 -9.27 6.28 -6.42
C ASN A 306 -7.90 5.58 -6.40
N ASN A 307 -7.45 5.23 -5.19
CA ASN A 307 -6.24 4.43 -4.97
C ASN A 307 -6.52 2.94 -5.32
N VAL A 308 -5.47 2.16 -5.61
CA VAL A 308 -5.56 0.72 -5.98
C VAL A 308 -6.40 -0.07 -4.99
N LEU A 309 -6.10 -0.01 -3.68
CA LEU A 309 -6.87 -0.74 -2.66
C LEU A 309 -8.34 -0.34 -2.58
N SER A 310 -8.67 0.89 -2.97
CA SER A 310 -10.07 1.33 -3.03
C SER A 310 -10.83 0.64 -4.16
N PHE A 311 -10.19 0.41 -5.31
CA PHE A 311 -10.76 -0.41 -6.39
C PHE A 311 -10.76 -1.89 -6.02
N ALA A 312 -9.68 -2.38 -5.41
CA ALA A 312 -9.54 -3.79 -5.05
C ALA A 312 -10.59 -4.28 -4.03
N ALA A 313 -11.16 -3.38 -3.22
CA ALA A 313 -12.26 -3.71 -2.30
C ALA A 313 -13.63 -3.88 -3.00
N ILE A 314 -13.82 -3.28 -4.19
CA ILE A 314 -15.11 -3.26 -4.88
C ILE A 314 -15.61 -4.67 -5.25
N PRO A 315 -14.78 -5.56 -5.80
CA PRO A 315 -15.23 -6.91 -6.16
C PRO A 315 -15.79 -7.70 -4.98
N PHE A 316 -15.16 -7.64 -3.80
CA PHE A 316 -15.69 -8.28 -2.59
C PHE A 316 -17.03 -7.67 -2.18
N ILE A 317 -17.14 -6.34 -2.15
CA ILE A 317 -18.37 -5.64 -1.78
C ILE A 317 -19.54 -6.07 -2.69
N LEU A 318 -19.30 -6.23 -3.98
CA LEU A 318 -20.36 -6.65 -4.90
C LEU A 318 -20.58 -8.15 -4.94
N ALA A 319 -19.60 -8.99 -4.64
CA ALA A 319 -19.79 -10.43 -4.56
C ALA A 319 -20.57 -10.84 -3.31
N GLU A 320 -20.19 -10.30 -2.15
CA GLU A 320 -20.71 -10.71 -0.84
C GLU A 320 -21.75 -9.74 -0.25
N GLY A 321 -21.87 -8.55 -0.84
CA GLY A 321 -22.81 -7.51 -0.44
C GLY A 321 -22.23 -6.49 0.56
N ALA A 322 -22.80 -5.28 0.52
CA ALA A 322 -22.36 -4.14 1.33
C ALA A 322 -22.25 -4.42 2.83
N LYS A 323 -23.24 -5.15 3.39
CA LYS A 323 -23.27 -5.49 4.82
C LYS A 323 -22.10 -6.39 5.23
N ALA A 324 -21.76 -7.38 4.41
CA ALA A 324 -20.65 -8.29 4.69
C ALA A 324 -19.32 -7.54 4.82
N TYR A 325 -19.11 -6.46 4.05
CA TYR A 325 -17.95 -5.58 4.20
C TYR A 325 -18.08 -4.64 5.42
N ALA A 326 -19.26 -4.04 5.63
CA ALA A 326 -19.50 -3.05 6.68
C ALA A 326 -19.50 -3.63 8.10
N ASP A 327 -19.74 -4.94 8.24
CA ASP A 327 -19.69 -5.65 9.52
C ASP A 327 -18.25 -5.77 10.07
N PHE A 328 -17.23 -5.54 9.24
CA PHE A 328 -15.84 -5.41 9.69
C PHE A 328 -15.49 -3.96 10.05
N GLY A 329 -14.52 -3.83 10.95
CA GLY A 329 -13.96 -2.56 11.40
C GLY A 329 -14.69 -1.97 12.60
N MET A 330 -14.50 -0.68 12.84
CA MET A 330 -15.08 0.02 14.00
C MET A 330 -15.51 1.43 13.64
N GLY A 331 -16.47 2.00 14.40
CA GLY A 331 -16.90 3.39 14.23
C GLY A 331 -17.33 3.71 12.79
N ARG A 332 -16.59 4.61 12.13
CA ARG A 332 -16.78 4.94 10.70
C ARG A 332 -15.68 4.34 9.80
N SER A 333 -14.72 3.65 10.36
CA SER A 333 -13.69 2.92 9.62
C SER A 333 -14.18 1.49 9.39
N ARG A 334 -14.96 1.33 8.32
CA ARG A 334 -15.56 0.04 7.94
C ARG A 334 -14.66 -0.76 6.99
N GLY A 335 -14.83 -2.08 7.01
CA GLY A 335 -14.03 -3.02 6.23
C GLY A 335 -12.69 -3.36 6.90
N THR A 336 -11.78 -3.83 6.06
CA THR A 336 -10.41 -4.20 6.45
C THR A 336 -9.38 -3.22 5.88
N MET A 337 -8.19 -3.25 6.48
CA MET A 337 -7.02 -2.51 6.03
C MET A 337 -5.85 -3.48 5.84
N PRO A 338 -5.22 -3.53 4.66
CA PRO A 338 -3.95 -4.21 4.44
C PRO A 338 -2.84 -3.38 5.11
N ILE A 339 -2.43 -3.73 6.33
CA ILE A 339 -1.41 -2.98 7.09
C ILE A 339 -0.03 -3.45 6.66
N GLN A 340 0.88 -2.51 6.39
CA GLN A 340 2.22 -2.82 5.90
C GLN A 340 3.25 -2.56 7.01
N LEU A 341 3.84 -3.64 7.53
CA LEU A 341 4.86 -3.59 8.58
C LEU A 341 6.24 -3.51 7.94
N ALA A 342 6.92 -2.39 8.14
CA ALA A 342 8.17 -2.03 7.48
C ALA A 342 9.22 -1.41 8.43
N GLY A 343 10.41 -1.16 7.91
CA GLY A 343 11.53 -0.58 8.66
C GLY A 343 12.23 -1.63 9.53
N ASN A 344 12.61 -1.25 10.74
CA ASN A 344 13.28 -2.14 11.68
C ASN A 344 12.25 -2.99 12.44
N ILE A 345 11.70 -4.01 11.78
CA ILE A 345 10.67 -4.91 12.31
C ILE A 345 11.05 -6.37 12.04
N ARG A 346 10.85 -7.26 13.02
CA ARG A 346 11.26 -8.67 12.93
C ARG A 346 10.43 -9.46 11.91
N HIS A 347 9.10 -9.33 11.98
CA HIS A 347 8.16 -10.01 11.09
C HIS A 347 7.47 -8.98 10.19
N GLY A 348 8.24 -8.42 9.25
CA GLY A 348 7.74 -7.43 8.28
C GLY A 348 6.94 -8.05 7.13
N GLY A 349 6.01 -7.28 6.57
CA GLY A 349 5.14 -7.76 5.49
C GLY A 349 3.73 -7.17 5.54
N LEU A 350 2.78 -7.87 4.93
CA LEU A 350 1.39 -7.42 4.77
C LEU A 350 0.39 -8.18 5.66
N TYR A 351 -0.22 -7.45 6.58
CA TYR A 351 -1.19 -7.95 7.53
C TYR A 351 -2.56 -7.31 7.32
N GLU A 352 -3.48 -7.99 6.61
CA GLU A 352 -4.84 -7.49 6.44
C GLU A 352 -5.72 -7.86 7.63
N THR A 353 -6.31 -6.85 8.27
CA THR A 353 -7.25 -7.06 9.38
C THR A 353 -8.31 -5.96 9.42
N ALA A 354 -9.37 -6.18 10.19
CA ALA A 354 -10.38 -5.16 10.44
C ALA A 354 -9.78 -3.94 11.17
N PHE A 355 -10.30 -2.74 10.91
CA PHE A 355 -9.95 -1.56 11.70
C PHE A 355 -10.23 -1.80 13.19
N GLY A 356 -9.36 -1.25 14.05
CA GLY A 356 -9.50 -1.28 15.50
C GLY A 356 -8.44 -2.06 16.28
N VAL A 357 -7.61 -2.87 15.61
CA VAL A 357 -6.38 -3.41 16.21
C VAL A 357 -5.49 -2.25 16.68
N THR A 358 -4.82 -2.36 17.82
CA THR A 358 -3.96 -1.27 18.32
C THR A 358 -2.60 -1.24 17.62
N LEU A 359 -1.94 -0.08 17.64
CA LEU A 359 -0.57 0.05 17.13
C LEU A 359 0.41 -0.86 17.88
N GLY A 360 0.21 -1.06 19.19
CA GLY A 360 0.99 -1.98 20.02
C GLY A 360 0.87 -3.43 19.56
N GLU A 361 -0.36 -3.92 19.36
CA GLU A 361 -0.59 -5.28 18.85
C GLU A 361 0.07 -5.49 17.47
N LEU A 362 0.04 -4.47 16.60
CA LEU A 362 0.68 -4.54 15.28
C LEU A 362 2.20 -4.64 15.35
N VAL A 363 2.84 -3.88 16.24
CA VAL A 363 4.31 -3.81 16.32
C VAL A 363 4.88 -4.90 17.21
N ASP A 364 4.34 -5.07 18.42
CA ASP A 364 4.90 -5.96 19.43
C ASP A 364 4.46 -7.42 19.20
N ASP A 365 3.17 -7.67 18.97
CA ASP A 365 2.64 -9.04 18.85
C ASP A 365 2.74 -9.60 17.43
N ILE A 366 2.25 -8.84 16.43
CA ILE A 366 2.23 -9.28 15.04
C ILE A 366 3.60 -9.10 14.39
N GLY A 367 4.20 -7.92 14.56
CA GLY A 367 5.54 -7.60 14.04
C GLY A 367 6.68 -8.24 14.83
N GLY A 368 6.44 -8.70 16.07
CA GLY A 368 7.46 -9.35 16.90
C GLY A 368 8.55 -8.41 17.40
N GLY A 369 8.26 -7.10 17.50
CA GLY A 369 9.23 -6.07 17.84
C GLY A 369 10.26 -5.81 16.74
N THR A 370 11.40 -5.24 17.11
CA THR A 370 12.42 -4.80 16.15
C THR A 370 13.23 -5.97 15.59
N PHE A 371 13.72 -5.81 14.36
CA PHE A 371 14.65 -6.75 13.75
C PHE A 371 15.98 -6.80 14.52
N THR A 372 16.45 -5.66 15.02
CA THR A 372 17.68 -5.55 15.80
C THR A 372 17.60 -6.15 17.20
N GLY A 373 16.38 -6.43 17.69
CA GLY A 373 16.14 -6.86 19.08
C GLY A 373 16.23 -5.73 20.11
N ARG A 374 16.50 -4.49 19.68
CA ARG A 374 16.52 -3.30 20.54
C ARG A 374 15.10 -2.80 20.83
N PRO A 375 14.86 -2.04 21.91
CA PRO A 375 13.54 -1.48 22.18
C PRO A 375 13.03 -0.60 21.04
N VAL A 376 11.73 -0.72 20.70
CA VAL A 376 11.05 0.23 19.81
C VAL A 376 11.02 1.60 20.49
N ARG A 377 11.45 2.64 19.76
CA ARG A 377 11.44 4.03 20.25
C ARG A 377 10.35 4.87 19.58
N ALA A 378 10.29 4.81 18.25
CA ALA A 378 9.35 5.60 17.46
C ALA A 378 8.76 4.76 16.32
N VAL A 379 7.50 5.01 16.01
CA VAL A 379 6.82 4.39 14.86
C VAL A 379 6.20 5.47 14.01
N GLN A 380 6.59 5.55 12.74
CA GLN A 380 5.94 6.44 11.79
C GLN A 380 4.77 5.72 11.14
N VAL A 381 3.58 6.30 11.22
CA VAL A 381 2.36 5.74 10.62
C VAL A 381 1.86 6.68 9.53
N GLY A 382 1.51 6.12 8.37
CA GLY A 382 0.91 6.89 7.27
C GLY A 382 1.90 7.57 6.33
N GLY A 383 3.11 7.04 6.21
CA GLY A 383 4.13 7.51 5.27
C GLY A 383 4.98 8.68 5.78
N PRO A 384 5.81 9.29 4.92
CA PRO A 384 6.75 10.35 5.29
C PRO A 384 6.07 11.63 5.79
N LEU A 385 4.78 11.82 5.49
CA LEU A 385 3.96 12.93 5.98
C LEU A 385 3.22 12.60 7.28
N GLY A 386 3.37 11.37 7.78
CA GLY A 386 2.80 10.92 9.05
C GLY A 386 3.62 11.34 10.26
N ALA A 387 2.96 11.41 11.41
CA ALA A 387 3.60 11.70 12.70
C ALA A 387 4.36 10.48 13.25
N TYR A 388 5.36 10.74 14.09
CA TYR A 388 6.05 9.71 14.88
C TYR A 388 5.31 9.48 16.20
N PHE A 389 4.85 8.25 16.40
CA PHE A 389 4.17 7.82 17.62
C PHE A 389 5.21 7.25 18.59
N PRO A 390 5.33 7.81 19.81
CA PRO A 390 6.09 7.17 20.89
C PRO A 390 5.29 6.01 21.46
N ARG A 391 5.97 5.17 22.25
CA ARG A 391 5.36 4.00 22.89
C ARG A 391 4.13 4.32 23.75
N ALA A 392 4.07 5.52 24.33
CA ALA A 392 2.92 6.00 25.10
C ALA A 392 1.62 6.18 24.28
N LEU A 393 1.68 6.11 22.95
CA LEU A 393 0.52 6.18 22.05
C LEU A 393 0.19 4.83 21.39
N PHE A 394 0.84 3.73 21.78
CA PHE A 394 0.63 2.43 21.12
C PHE A 394 -0.72 1.79 21.45
N ASP A 395 -1.43 2.31 22.46
CA ASP A 395 -2.83 1.98 22.75
C ASP A 395 -3.80 2.52 21.69
N THR A 396 -3.34 3.38 20.77
CA THR A 396 -4.19 3.98 19.74
C THR A 396 -4.74 2.90 18.79
N PRO A 397 -6.08 2.73 18.72
CA PRO A 397 -6.70 1.84 17.76
C PRO A 397 -6.42 2.31 16.34
N PHE A 398 -6.14 1.38 15.43
CA PHE A 398 -5.98 1.63 14.00
C PHE A 398 -7.35 1.95 13.39
N ASP A 399 -7.77 3.19 13.56
CA ASP A 399 -8.99 3.84 13.08
C ASP A 399 -8.68 5.29 12.65
N TYR A 400 -9.31 5.76 11.56
CA TYR A 400 -9.02 7.08 10.99
C TYR A 400 -9.25 8.23 12.00
N GLU A 401 -10.32 8.14 12.79
CA GLU A 401 -10.69 9.18 13.74
C GLU A 401 -9.84 9.11 15.01
N ALA A 402 -9.51 7.91 15.48
CA ALA A 402 -8.65 7.71 16.65
C ALA A 402 -7.23 8.27 16.43
N PHE A 403 -6.63 8.01 15.26
CA PHE A 403 -5.33 8.56 14.90
C PHE A 403 -5.38 10.08 14.75
N ALA A 404 -6.42 10.61 14.09
CA ALA A 404 -6.59 12.06 13.94
C ALA A 404 -6.72 12.78 15.29
N ALA A 405 -7.39 12.17 16.28
CA ALA A 405 -7.52 12.71 17.64
C ALA A 405 -6.17 12.77 18.40
N ARG A 406 -5.15 12.07 17.93
CA ARG A 406 -3.78 12.05 18.48
C ARG A 406 -2.79 12.82 17.59
N ASP A 407 -3.27 13.74 16.76
CA ASP A 407 -2.47 14.49 15.78
C ASP A 407 -1.72 13.59 14.76
N GLY A 408 -2.22 12.37 14.55
CA GLY A 408 -1.68 11.39 13.61
C GLY A 408 -2.58 11.15 12.40
N LEU A 409 -2.14 10.24 11.54
CA LEU A 409 -2.92 9.74 10.42
C LEU A 409 -2.52 8.30 10.10
N ILE A 410 -3.46 7.53 9.56
CA ILE A 410 -3.20 6.14 9.12
C ILE A 410 -2.64 6.11 7.70
N GLY A 411 -3.05 7.06 6.86
CA GLY A 411 -2.59 7.14 5.48
C GLY A 411 -3.00 5.87 4.70
N HIS A 412 -2.03 5.32 3.98
CA HIS A 412 -2.16 4.06 3.25
C HIS A 412 -1.93 2.81 4.12
N GLY A 413 -1.81 2.94 5.45
CA GLY A 413 -1.65 1.81 6.35
C GLY A 413 -0.20 1.33 6.53
N GLY A 414 0.77 2.09 6.01
CA GLY A 414 2.19 1.84 6.21
C GLY A 414 2.65 2.19 7.63
N ILE A 415 3.45 1.31 8.21
CA ILE A 415 4.04 1.41 9.55
C ILE A 415 5.55 1.22 9.43
N VAL A 416 6.33 2.24 9.76
CA VAL A 416 7.80 2.19 9.76
C VAL A 416 8.30 2.24 11.19
N VAL A 417 8.93 1.15 11.63
CA VAL A 417 9.43 0.99 13.01
C VAL A 417 10.88 1.44 13.12
N PHE A 418 11.17 2.23 14.17
CA PHE A 418 12.50 2.67 14.54
C PHE A 418 12.82 2.20 15.97
N ASP A 419 14.02 1.65 16.16
CA ASP A 419 14.53 1.29 17.48
C ASP A 419 15.15 2.49 18.20
N ASP A 420 15.63 2.28 19.43
CA ASP A 420 16.23 3.31 20.27
C ASP A 420 17.58 3.88 19.78
N SER A 421 18.09 3.45 18.63
CA SER A 421 19.25 4.07 17.98
C SER A 421 18.91 5.27 17.09
N VAL A 422 17.62 5.52 16.83
CA VAL A 422 17.18 6.62 15.97
C VAL A 422 17.50 7.99 16.59
N ASP A 423 18.00 8.92 15.77
CA ASP A 423 18.16 10.35 16.10
C ASP A 423 17.00 11.14 15.48
N MET A 424 16.07 11.61 16.32
CA MET A 424 14.86 12.30 15.88
C MET A 424 15.13 13.69 15.31
N ARG A 425 16.29 14.30 15.58
CA ARG A 425 16.70 15.52 14.86
C ARG A 425 16.97 15.23 13.40
N ARG A 426 17.64 14.10 13.12
CA ARG A 426 17.91 13.67 11.74
C ARG A 426 16.62 13.30 11.02
N GLN A 427 15.66 12.70 11.71
CA GLN A 427 14.34 12.42 11.13
C GLN A 427 13.57 13.71 10.81
N ALA A 428 13.58 14.70 11.71
CA ALA A 428 12.98 16.00 11.46
C ALA A 428 13.66 16.74 10.29
N ARG A 429 15.00 16.69 10.21
CA ARG A 429 15.77 17.23 9.07
C ARG A 429 15.37 16.54 7.77
N PHE A 430 15.30 15.20 7.77
CA PHE A 430 14.93 14.41 6.59
C PHE A 430 13.52 14.75 6.10
N ALA A 431 12.55 14.97 6.98
CA ALA A 431 11.21 15.38 6.58
C ALA A 431 11.20 16.71 5.80
N MET A 432 12.02 17.68 6.24
CA MET A 432 12.20 18.94 5.53
C MET A 432 12.95 18.76 4.20
N GLU A 433 13.99 17.92 4.18
CA GLU A 433 14.75 17.60 2.96
C GLU A 433 13.86 16.91 1.91
N PHE A 434 13.09 15.92 2.31
CA PHE A 434 12.13 15.23 1.45
C PHE A 434 11.12 16.22 0.85
N CYS A 435 10.57 17.14 1.66
CA CYS A 435 9.68 18.19 1.17
C CYS A 435 10.36 19.10 0.14
N ALA A 436 11.64 19.45 0.36
CA ALA A 436 12.40 20.29 -0.56
C ALA A 436 12.65 19.59 -1.91
N VAL A 437 13.00 18.31 -1.89
CA VAL A 437 13.23 17.49 -3.08
C VAL A 437 11.93 17.28 -3.87
N GLU A 438 10.85 16.93 -3.19
CA GLU A 438 9.60 16.53 -3.83
C GLU A 438 8.63 17.70 -4.12
N SER A 439 9.01 18.92 -3.75
CA SER A 439 8.17 20.09 -3.98
C SER A 439 7.90 20.29 -5.48
N CYS A 440 6.63 20.33 -5.88
CA CYS A 440 6.26 20.76 -7.25
C CYS A 440 6.64 22.23 -7.56
N GLY A 441 7.04 22.98 -6.52
CA GLY A 441 7.57 24.33 -6.60
C GLY A 441 6.54 25.46 -6.52
N LYS A 442 5.25 25.13 -6.43
CA LYS A 442 4.15 26.11 -6.49
C LYS A 442 4.03 27.00 -5.25
N CYS A 443 4.19 26.44 -4.05
CA CYS A 443 4.00 27.18 -2.79
C CYS A 443 5.34 27.58 -2.19
N THR A 444 5.52 28.85 -1.83
CA THR A 444 6.77 29.34 -1.21
C THR A 444 7.13 28.61 0.09
N PRO A 445 6.20 28.35 1.03
CA PRO A 445 6.53 27.60 2.25
C PRO A 445 7.04 26.18 1.98
N CYS A 446 6.46 25.49 1.00
CA CYS A 446 6.88 24.15 0.62
C CYS A 446 8.20 24.14 -0.18
N ARG A 447 8.42 25.09 -1.09
CA ARG A 447 9.61 25.11 -1.97
C ARG A 447 10.85 25.68 -1.29
N ILE A 448 10.69 26.75 -0.52
CA ILE A 448 11.79 27.49 0.11
C ILE A 448 11.79 27.28 1.63
N GLY A 449 10.61 27.25 2.25
CA GLY A 449 10.51 27.03 3.69
C GLY A 449 11.14 25.70 4.12
N SER A 450 10.89 24.62 3.37
CA SER A 450 11.52 23.32 3.60
C SER A 450 13.05 23.37 3.60
N THR A 451 13.69 24.04 2.63
CA THR A 451 15.15 24.19 2.59
C THR A 451 15.67 24.98 3.80
N ARG A 452 14.96 26.04 4.20
CA ARG A 452 15.30 26.80 5.42
C ARG A 452 15.09 25.97 6.68
N GLY A 453 14.11 25.06 6.67
CA GLY A 453 13.90 24.06 7.71
C GLY A 453 15.10 23.13 7.87
N VAL A 454 15.64 22.61 6.76
CA VAL A 454 16.87 21.80 6.76
C VAL A 454 18.03 22.57 7.40
N GLU A 455 18.32 23.77 6.90
CA GLU A 455 19.41 24.63 7.41
C GLU A 455 19.25 24.93 8.91
N THR A 456 18.02 25.19 9.36
CA THR A 456 17.74 25.54 10.76
C THR A 456 17.86 24.33 11.68
N ILE A 457 17.42 23.15 11.24
CA ILE A 457 17.57 21.91 12.00
C ILE A 457 19.06 21.48 12.06
N GLU A 458 19.85 21.72 11.00
CA GLU A 458 21.29 21.49 11.04
C GLU A 458 21.99 22.34 12.11
N LYS A 459 21.59 23.62 12.26
CA LYS A 459 22.08 24.46 13.38
C LYS A 459 21.74 23.88 14.74
N ILE A 460 20.52 23.33 14.91
CA ILE A 460 20.11 22.64 16.14
C ILE A 460 20.99 21.41 16.39
N ILE A 461 21.25 20.60 15.36
CA ILE A 461 22.12 19.42 15.44
C ILE A 461 23.53 19.82 15.89
N ASN A 462 24.04 20.96 15.42
CA ASN A 462 25.36 21.50 15.76
C ASN A 462 25.40 22.24 17.11
N GLY A 463 24.28 22.33 17.84
CA GLY A 463 24.22 23.01 19.14
C GLY A 463 24.19 24.54 19.06
N GLU A 464 23.94 25.11 17.89
CA GLU A 464 23.90 26.56 17.68
C GLU A 464 22.52 27.12 18.05
N ARG A 465 22.47 28.04 19.04
CA ARG A 465 21.26 28.82 19.40
C ARG A 465 19.99 27.96 19.43
N VAL A 466 20.09 26.81 20.10
CA VAL A 466 19.13 25.71 20.02
C VAL A 466 17.71 26.19 20.31
N SER A 467 17.52 26.95 21.38
CA SER A 467 16.20 27.46 21.79
C SER A 467 15.56 28.35 20.70
N GLU A 468 16.31 29.31 20.15
CA GLU A 468 15.77 30.22 19.13
C GLU A 468 15.51 29.52 17.80
N ASN A 469 16.40 28.60 17.40
CA ASN A 469 16.21 27.84 16.17
C ASN A 469 15.01 26.88 16.27
N LEU A 470 14.73 26.34 17.46
CA LEU A 470 13.55 25.51 17.70
C LEU A 470 12.25 26.31 17.55
N ALA A 471 12.19 27.51 18.13
CA ALA A 471 11.05 28.41 17.93
C ALA A 471 10.86 28.79 16.45
N LEU A 472 11.96 28.99 15.72
CA LEU A 472 11.92 29.27 14.28
C LEU A 472 11.40 28.08 13.46
N VAL A 473 11.79 26.84 13.80
CA VAL A 473 11.26 25.63 13.15
C VAL A 473 9.76 25.49 13.40
N GLU A 474 9.29 25.75 14.63
CA GLU A 474 7.86 25.69 14.96
C GLU A 474 7.04 26.76 14.20
N ASP A 475 7.55 27.98 14.07
CA ASP A 475 6.92 29.06 13.30
C ASP A 475 6.87 28.73 11.79
N LEU A 476 7.97 28.19 11.25
CA LEU A 476 8.03 27.68 9.89
C LEU A 476 7.01 26.56 9.66
N CYS A 477 6.89 25.61 10.58
CA CYS A 477 5.91 24.53 10.51
C CYS A 477 4.47 25.06 10.46
N ASN A 478 4.14 26.09 11.25
CA ASN A 478 2.84 26.77 11.17
C ASN A 478 2.64 27.42 9.78
N THR A 479 3.66 28.12 9.27
CA THR A 479 3.62 28.73 7.94
C THR A 479 3.39 27.69 6.84
N MET A 480 4.04 26.52 6.92
CA MET A 480 3.85 25.43 5.97
C MET A 480 2.45 24.82 6.06
N LYS A 481 1.93 24.61 7.28
CA LYS A 481 0.59 24.04 7.51
C LYS A 481 -0.52 24.88 6.87
N PHE A 482 -0.44 26.21 6.99
CA PHE A 482 -1.49 27.11 6.50
C PHE A 482 -1.21 27.71 5.12
N GLY A 483 0.05 27.74 4.68
CA GLY A 483 0.48 28.34 3.42
C GLY A 483 0.75 27.36 2.27
N SER A 484 0.36 26.08 2.43
CA SER A 484 0.56 25.04 1.41
C SER A 484 -0.75 24.65 0.72
N LEU A 485 -0.70 24.53 -0.61
CA LEU A 485 -1.86 24.14 -1.43
C LEU A 485 -2.18 22.64 -1.39
N CYS A 486 -1.24 21.80 -0.96
CA CYS A 486 -1.43 20.35 -0.85
C CYS A 486 -0.78 19.78 0.41
N ALA A 487 -1.04 18.49 0.65
CA ALA A 487 -0.58 17.76 1.82
C ALA A 487 0.95 17.63 1.91
N LEU A 488 1.72 17.63 0.80
CA LEU A 488 3.18 17.58 0.89
C LEU A 488 3.71 18.71 1.77
N GLY A 489 3.46 19.97 1.41
CA GLY A 489 3.85 21.09 2.25
C GLY A 489 3.05 21.18 3.56
N GLY A 490 1.74 20.90 3.52
CA GLY A 490 0.86 21.06 4.67
C GLY A 490 1.10 20.06 5.80
N PHE A 491 1.57 18.86 5.48
CA PHE A 491 1.79 17.75 6.41
C PHE A 491 3.26 17.41 6.66
N THR A 492 4.24 17.95 5.91
CA THR A 492 5.66 17.92 6.34
C THR A 492 5.86 18.36 7.80
N PRO A 493 5.09 19.33 8.35
CA PRO A 493 5.14 19.65 9.76
C PRO A 493 4.83 18.49 10.72
N TYR A 494 4.08 17.46 10.32
CA TYR A 494 3.62 16.40 11.23
C TYR A 494 4.79 15.55 11.78
N PRO A 495 5.68 14.96 10.96
CA PRO A 495 6.86 14.27 11.47
C PRO A 495 7.79 15.20 12.28
N VAL A 496 7.93 16.47 11.87
CA VAL A 496 8.81 17.43 12.57
C VAL A 496 8.27 17.78 13.95
N LEU A 497 7.00 18.19 14.05
CA LEU A 497 6.38 18.61 15.30
C LEU A 497 6.17 17.43 16.26
N SER A 498 5.85 16.25 15.74
CA SER A 498 5.77 15.04 16.58
C SER A 498 7.13 14.62 17.12
N ALA A 499 8.19 14.70 16.30
CA ALA A 499 9.57 14.49 16.77
C ALA A 499 9.93 15.45 17.91
N LEU A 500 9.65 16.75 17.74
CA LEU A 500 9.90 17.78 18.75
C LEU A 500 9.10 17.57 20.03
N LYS A 501 7.81 17.21 19.91
CA LYS A 501 6.88 17.04 21.03
C LYS A 501 7.18 15.80 21.86
N HIS A 502 7.47 14.68 21.21
CA HIS A 502 7.54 13.37 21.86
C HIS A 502 8.96 12.91 22.20
N PHE A 503 9.97 13.47 21.54
CA PHE A 503 11.37 13.08 21.67
C PHE A 503 12.24 14.31 21.91
N ARG A 504 11.77 15.19 22.80
CA ARG A 504 12.35 16.51 23.05
C ARG A 504 13.81 16.41 23.48
N GLU A 505 14.15 15.33 24.19
CA GLU A 505 15.48 15.01 24.67
C GLU A 505 16.54 14.90 23.56
N ASP A 506 16.15 14.63 22.31
CA ASP A 506 17.10 14.64 21.19
C ASP A 506 17.50 16.06 20.79
N PHE A 507 16.63 17.04 21.03
CA PHE A 507 16.77 18.40 20.52
C PHE A 507 17.36 19.39 21.53
N VAL A 508 17.26 19.09 22.82
CA VAL A 508 17.78 19.96 23.88
C VAL A 508 18.97 19.28 24.57
N PRO A 509 20.10 19.98 24.81
CA PRO A 509 21.18 19.44 25.61
C PRO A 509 20.66 19.01 26.99
N ALA A 510 21.15 17.89 27.51
CA ALA A 510 20.90 17.54 28.90
C ALA A 510 21.35 18.70 29.81
N PRO A 511 20.57 19.08 30.85
CA PRO A 511 20.99 20.13 31.76
C PRO A 511 22.35 19.73 32.32
N THR A 512 23.35 20.60 32.12
CA THR A 512 24.66 20.46 32.76
C THR A 512 24.39 20.38 34.25
N THR A 513 24.59 19.22 34.86
CA THR A 513 24.69 19.11 36.31
C THR A 513 25.87 20.00 36.68
N LEU A 514 25.58 21.21 37.17
CA LEU A 514 26.55 22.00 37.89
C LEU A 514 26.95 21.12 39.07
N GLN A 515 28.11 20.45 38.97
CA GLN A 515 28.78 19.93 40.14
C GLN A 515 28.96 21.13 41.05
N ALA A 516 28.19 21.15 42.14
CA ALA A 516 28.45 22.05 43.24
C ALA A 516 29.90 21.78 43.66
N ALA A 517 30.76 22.75 43.41
CA ALA A 517 32.07 22.80 44.02
C ALA A 517 31.83 23.11 45.51
N GLU A 518 31.92 22.09 46.35
CA GLU A 518 32.28 22.24 47.77
C GLU A 518 33.74 21.88 47.97
#